data_AF-X1VV67-F1
#
_entry.id   AF-X1VV67-F1
#
_cell.length_a   1.000
_cell.length_b   1.000
_cell.length_c   1.000
_cell.angle_alpha   90.00
_cell.angle_beta   90.00
_cell.angle_gamma   90.00
#
_symmetry.space_group_name_H-M   'P 1'
#
loop_
_entity.id
_entity.type
_entity.pdbx_description
1 polymer ?
#
loop_
_entity_poly.entity_id
_entity_poly.type
_entity_poly.pdbx_seq_one_letter_code
_entity_poly.pdbx_strand_id
1 'polypeptide(L)'
;SLPLAWRSIIAGSIMMWARGISEFGAIIILAYHPMIASTLIFERFESYGLAYSQPVAVLLIIICLFVFIGLRTIVYRGEKA
;
A
#
# COMPACT_ATOMS: atom_id res chain seq x y z
N SER A 1 -28.69 -2.11 -10.09
CA SER A 1 -27.44 -2.91 -10.07
C SER A 1 -26.35 -2.24 -9.23
N LEU A 2 -26.12 -0.93 -9.35
CA LEU A 2 -25.11 -0.18 -8.55
C LEU A 2 -25.19 -0.33 -7.02
N PRO A 3 -26.39 -0.24 -6.38
CA PRO A 3 -26.48 -0.41 -4.93
C PRO A 3 -26.07 -1.82 -4.44
N LEU A 4 -26.26 -2.85 -5.28
CA LEU A 4 -25.93 -4.23 -4.95
C LEU A 4 -24.44 -4.52 -5.15
N ALA A 5 -23.80 -3.88 -6.15
CA ALA A 5 -22.39 -4.07 -6.47
C ALA A 5 -21.44 -3.15 -5.66
N TRP A 6 -21.96 -2.15 -4.94
CA TRP A 6 -21.17 -1.13 -4.25
C TRP A 6 -20.09 -1.70 -3.33
N ARG A 7 -20.39 -2.78 -2.58
CA ARG A 7 -19.40 -3.44 -1.71
C ARG A 7 -18.25 -4.04 -2.50
N SER A 8 -18.55 -4.75 -3.59
CA SER A 8 -17.54 -5.34 -4.47
C SER A 8 -16.70 -4.29 -5.18
N ILE A 9 -17.31 -3.17 -5.58
CA ILE A 9 -16.62 -2.03 -6.17
C ILE A 9 -15.65 -1.43 -5.15
N ILE A 10 -16.08 -1.16 -3.92
CA ILE A 10 -15.20 -0.65 -2.86
C ILE A 10 -14.04 -1.62 -2.57
N ALA A 11 -14.33 -2.92 -2.43
CA ALA A 11 -13.30 -3.91 -2.20
C ALA A 11 -12.27 -3.92 -3.36
N GLY A 12 -12.75 -3.87 -4.61
CA GLY A 12 -11.89 -3.75 -5.78
C GLY A 12 -11.05 -2.47 -5.78
N SER A 13 -11.63 -1.33 -5.43
CA SER A 13 -10.92 -0.05 -5.32
C SER A 13 -9.81 -0.09 -4.27
N ILE A 14 -10.06 -0.70 -3.11
CA ILE A 14 -9.05 -0.86 -2.06
C ILE A 14 -7.88 -1.74 -2.55
N MET A 15 -8.19 -2.85 -3.23
CA MET A 15 -7.17 -3.74 -3.80
C MET A 15 -6.33 -3.05 -4.86
N MET A 16 -6.96 -2.27 -5.76
CA MET A 16 -6.24 -1.48 -6.77
C MET A 16 -5.36 -0.40 -6.14
N TRP A 17 -5.85 0.30 -5.12
CA TRP A 17 -5.07 1.31 -4.41
C TRP A 17 -3.82 0.71 -3.77
N ALA A 18 -3.97 -0.43 -3.10
CA ALA A 18 -2.85 -1.12 -2.51
C ALA A 18 -1.83 -1.63 -3.54
N ARG A 19 -2.32 -2.09 -4.69
CA ARG A 19 -1.49 -2.47 -5.82
C ARG A 19 -0.67 -1.28 -6.32
N GLY A 20 -1.25 -0.09 -6.37
CA GLY A 20 -0.59 1.15 -6.73
C GLY A 20 0.50 1.56 -5.74
N ILE A 21 0.23 1.48 -4.44
CA ILE A 21 1.25 1.75 -3.39
C ILE A 21 2.42 0.78 -3.47
N SER A 22 2.13 -0.47 -3.79
CA SER A 22 3.13 -1.53 -3.88
C SER A 22 3.92 -1.48 -5.19
N GLU A 23 3.58 -0.57 -6.11
CA GLU A 23 4.28 -0.50 -7.39
C GLU A 23 5.59 0.26 -7.25
N PHE A 24 6.69 -0.43 -7.55
CA PHE A 24 8.04 0.11 -7.46
C PHE A 24 8.66 0.24 -8.85
N GLY A 25 8.66 -0.84 -9.63
CA GLY A 25 9.36 -0.90 -10.92
C GLY A 25 8.85 0.10 -11.96
N ALA A 26 7.53 0.26 -12.10
CA ALA A 26 6.99 1.23 -13.04
C ALA A 26 7.34 2.68 -12.65
N ILE A 27 7.32 2.98 -11.35
CA ILE A 27 7.51 4.34 -10.83
C ILE A 27 8.98 4.73 -10.88
N ILE A 28 9.90 3.84 -10.53
CA ILE A 28 11.34 4.13 -10.58
C ILE A 28 11.83 4.44 -12.01
N ILE A 29 11.20 3.83 -13.03
CA ILE A 29 11.53 4.06 -14.44
C ILE A 29 10.92 5.37 -14.96
N LEU A 30 9.64 5.63 -14.66
CA LEU A 30 8.92 6.80 -15.20
C LEU A 30 9.20 8.10 -14.44
N ALA A 31 9.22 8.04 -13.11
CA ALA A 31 9.27 9.22 -12.25
C ALA A 31 9.98 8.89 -10.93
N TYR A 32 11.31 8.93 -10.95
CA TYR A 32 12.12 8.71 -9.76
C TYR A 32 11.92 9.79 -8.68
N HIS A 33 11.82 11.05 -9.12
CA HIS A 33 11.44 12.19 -8.28
C HIS A 33 10.05 12.70 -8.70
N PRO A 34 9.14 12.98 -7.76
CA PRO A 34 9.28 12.91 -6.31
C PRO A 34 9.29 11.47 -5.77
N MET A 35 10.08 11.23 -4.73
CA MET A 35 10.20 9.89 -4.16
C MET A 35 8.95 9.49 -3.38
N ILE A 36 8.56 8.23 -3.55
CA ILE A 36 7.51 7.57 -2.79
C ILE A 36 8.13 6.59 -1.80
N ALA A 37 7.33 6.05 -0.87
CA ALA A 37 7.85 5.21 0.21
C ALA A 37 8.68 4.01 -0.30
N SER A 38 8.27 3.34 -1.38
CA SER A 38 9.01 2.22 -1.97
C SER A 38 10.34 2.65 -2.61
N THR A 39 10.39 3.79 -3.31
CA THR A 39 11.63 4.31 -3.89
C THR A 39 12.58 4.85 -2.83
N LEU A 40 12.05 5.45 -1.75
CA LEU A 40 12.85 5.88 -0.61
C LEU A 40 13.52 4.70 0.11
N ILE A 41 12.83 3.58 0.31
CA ILE A 41 13.40 2.36 0.91
C ILE A 41 14.57 1.84 0.06
N PHE A 42 14.40 1.83 -1.26
CA PHE A 42 15.43 1.41 -2.21
C PHE A 42 16.64 2.35 -2.17
N GLU A 43 16.44 3.67 -2.22
CA GLU A 43 17.52 4.63 -2.16
C GLU A 43 18.29 4.56 -0.83
N ARG A 44 17.60 4.36 0.29
CA ARG A 44 18.25 4.16 1.60
C ARG A 44 19.05 2.87 1.66
N PHE A 45 18.58 1.82 0.99
CA PHE A 45 19.31 0.57 0.88
C PHE A 45 20.60 0.74 0.06
N GLU A 46 20.52 1.43 -1.07
CA GLU A 46 21.69 1.68 -1.93
C GLU A 46 22.70 2.62 -1.26
N SER A 47 22.24 3.69 -0.63
CA SER A 47 23.11 4.74 -0.07
C SER A 47 23.71 4.40 1.30
N TYR A 48 22.96 3.69 2.15
CA TYR A 48 23.33 3.46 3.55
C TYR A 48 23.30 1.98 3.97
N GLY A 49 22.91 1.08 3.07
CA GLY A 49 22.83 -0.35 3.34
C GLY A 49 21.57 -0.78 4.11
N LEU A 50 21.51 -2.07 4.43
CA LEU A 50 20.32 -2.72 4.99
C LEU A 50 19.85 -2.12 6.33
N ALA A 51 20.79 -1.81 7.23
CA ALA A 51 20.47 -1.34 8.58
C ALA A 51 19.66 -0.03 8.57
N TYR A 52 19.88 0.83 7.58
CA TYR A 52 19.17 2.10 7.45
C TYR A 52 17.88 2.01 6.62
N SER A 53 17.77 1.00 5.74
CA SER A 53 16.55 0.74 4.95
C SER A 53 15.48 -0.01 5.75
N GLN A 54 15.90 -0.96 6.59
CA GLN A 54 15.01 -1.80 7.41
C GLN A 54 14.00 -1.02 8.26
N PRO A 55 14.35 0.03 9.04
CA PRO A 55 13.36 0.73 9.86
C PRO A 55 12.28 1.42 9.03
N VAL A 56 12.63 1.96 7.86
CA VAL A 56 11.68 2.60 6.94
C VAL A 56 10.74 1.55 6.34
N ALA A 57 11.27 0.40 5.96
CA ALA A 57 10.47 -0.72 5.45
C ALA A 57 9.48 -1.24 6.51
N VAL A 58 9.94 -1.45 7.74
CA VAL A 58 9.08 -1.89 8.85
C VAL A 58 7.96 -0.88 9.12
N LEU A 59 8.28 0.42 9.13
CA LEU A 59 7.29 1.48 9.31
C LEU A 59 6.23 1.46 8.20
N LEU A 60 6.64 1.29 6.94
CA LEU A 60 5.71 1.18 5.82
C LEU A 60 4.80 -0.05 5.96
N ILE A 61 5.36 -1.21 6.34
CA ILE A 61 4.57 -2.44 6.57
C ILE A 61 3.53 -2.22 7.66
N ILE A 62 3.91 -1.61 8.78
CA ILE A 62 3.01 -1.32 9.90
C ILE A 62 1.86 -0.41 9.45
N ILE A 63 2.17 0.68 8.72
CA ILE A 63 1.15 1.59 8.19
C ILE A 63 0.20 0.85 7.24
N CYS A 64 0.73 0.08 6.30
CA CYS A 64 -0.06 -0.70 5.36
C CYS A 64 -0.99 -1.67 6.10
N LEU A 65 -0.49 -2.40 7.11
CA LEU A 65 -1.29 -3.30 7.92
C LEU A 65 -2.42 -2.58 8.65
N PHE A 66 -2.14 -1.45 9.32
CA PHE A 66 -3.17 -0.68 10.01
C PHE A 66 -4.25 -0.17 9.06
N VAL A 67 -3.86 0.38 7.92
CA VAL A 67 -4.81 0.88 6.91
C VAL A 67 -5.65 -0.27 6.37
N PHE A 68 -5.04 -1.39 5.99
CA PHE A 68 -5.77 -2.53 5.45
C PHE A 68 -6.72 -3.17 6.45
N ILE A 69 -6.27 -3.40 7.69
CA ILE A 69 -7.11 -3.96 8.73
C ILE A 69 -8.26 -3.00 9.02
N GLY A 70 -8.00 -1.69 9.15
CA GLY A 70 -9.02 -0.68 9.36
C GLY A 70 -10.08 -0.67 8.25
N LEU A 71 -9.64 -0.60 6.98
CA LEU A 71 -10.52 -0.62 5.82
C LEU A 71 -11.30 -1.94 5.73
N ARG A 72 -10.65 -3.08 5.93
CA ARG A 72 -11.30 -4.40 5.92
C ARG A 72 -12.36 -4.49 7.01
N THR A 73 -12.05 -4.08 8.23
CA THR A 73 -13.03 -4.09 9.33
C THR A 73 -14.23 -3.20 9.04
N ILE A 74 -14.04 -2.03 8.40
CA ILE A 74 -15.15 -1.13 8.04
C ILE A 74 -16.04 -1.77 6.97
N VAL A 75 -15.46 -2.37 5.93
CA VAL A 75 -16.19 -2.95 4.80
C VAL A 75 -16.94 -4.24 5.22
N TYR A 76 -16.34 -5.08 6.06
CA TYR A 76 -16.87 -6.38 6.45
C TYR A 76 -17.73 -6.38 7.73
N ARG A 77 -17.90 -5.25 8.43
CA ARG A 77 -18.66 -5.17 9.70
C ARG A 77 -20.15 -5.56 9.61
N GLY A 78 -20.67 -5.82 8.41
CA GLY A 78 -22.07 -6.19 8.15
C GLY A 78 -22.28 -7.63 7.69
N GLU A 79 -21.23 -8.46 7.57
CA GLU A 79 -21.36 -9.90 7.30
C GLU A 79 -21.28 -10.63 8.64
N LYS A 80 -22.43 -10.80 9.30
CA LYS A 80 -22.58 -11.92 10.22
C LYS A 80 -22.50 -13.18 9.36
N ALA A 81 -21.44 -13.96 9.56
CA ALA A 81 -21.37 -15.35 9.10
C ALA A 81 -22.59 -16.14 9.61
#